data_AF-A0A353NNM4-F1
#
_entry.id   AF-A0A353NNM4-F1
#
_cell.length_a   1.000
_cell.length_b   1.000
_cell.length_c   1.000
_cell.angle_alpha   90.00
_cell.angle_beta   90.00
_cell.angle_gamma   90.00
#
_symmetry.space_group_name_H-M   'P 1'
#
loop_
_entity.id
_entity.type
_entity.pdbx_description
1 polymer ?
#
loop_
_entity_poly.entity_id
_entity_poly.type
_entity_poly.pdbx_seq_one_letter_code
_entity_poly.pdbx_strand_id
1 'polypeptide(L)'
;VETSLAMGVAVTFVITLNNTVVSFIRNLVNPKVRVPIYITSVATIVTVVELVLRAFSPVLYKSLGIYLSLIVVFAIILARAEVFASKNTPMPSLVDGFGMGCGFTLAMVLIG
;
A
#
# COMPACT_ATOMS: atom_id res chain seq x y z
N VAL A 1 -5.13 1.76 20.03
CA VAL A 1 -4.71 3.12 19.58
C VAL A 1 -3.29 3.19 18.98
N GLU A 2 -2.19 2.95 19.70
CA GLU A 2 -0.83 3.13 19.11
C GLU A 2 -0.55 2.18 17.94
N THR A 3 -0.89 0.90 18.08
CA THR A 3 -0.74 -0.10 17.01
C THR A 3 -1.70 0.14 15.85
N SER A 4 -2.95 0.56 16.13
CA SER A 4 -3.97 0.87 15.11
C SER A 4 -3.56 2.08 14.27
N LEU A 5 -2.99 3.12 14.88
CA LEU A 5 -2.46 4.28 14.19
C LEU A 5 -1.24 3.91 13.33
N ALA A 6 -0.29 3.16 13.89
CA ALA A 6 0.91 2.74 13.16
C ALA A 6 0.56 1.89 11.93
N MET A 7 -0.40 0.97 12.04
CA MET A 7 -0.89 0.18 10.91
C MET A 7 -1.62 1.04 9.87
N GLY A 8 -2.49 1.96 10.29
CA GLY A 8 -3.22 2.84 9.36
C GLY A 8 -2.28 3.72 8.54
N VAL A 9 -1.28 4.33 9.19
CA VAL A 9 -0.26 5.14 8.52
C VAL A 9 0.57 4.30 7.55
N ALA A 10 0.97 3.09 7.94
CA ALA A 10 1.70 2.18 7.05
C ALA A 10 0.88 1.82 5.80
N VAL A 11 -0.40 1.49 5.95
CA VAL A 11 -1.30 1.20 4.82
C VAL A 11 -1.48 2.42 3.92
N THR A 12 -1.64 3.61 4.50
CA THR A 12 -1.77 4.88 3.76
C THR A 12 -0.56 5.15 2.89
N PHE A 13 0.63 4.93 3.46
CA PHE A 13 1.88 5.10 2.72
C PHE A 13 2.00 4.11 1.56
N VAL A 14 1.75 2.82 1.82
CA VAL A 14 1.85 1.76 0.81
C VAL A 14 0.82 1.95 -0.31
N ILE A 15 -0.44 2.26 0.00
CA ILE A 15 -1.49 2.42 -1.03
C ILE A 15 -1.21 3.65 -1.91
N THR A 16 -0.71 4.75 -1.34
CA THR A 16 -0.40 5.98 -2.09
C THR A 16 0.77 5.76 -3.05
N LEU A 17 1.85 5.15 -2.55
CA LEU A 17 3.01 4.80 -3.38
C LEU A 17 2.64 3.79 -4.46
N ASN A 18 1.95 2.71 -4.10
CA ASN A 18 1.59 1.68 -5.06
C ASN A 18 0.66 2.21 -6.16
N ASN A 19 -0.35 3.02 -5.83
CA ASN A 19 -1.22 3.62 -6.84
C ASN A 19 -0.44 4.53 -7.80
N THR A 20 0.55 5.25 -7.28
CA THR A 20 1.42 6.09 -8.11
C THR A 20 2.27 5.23 -9.06
N VAL A 21 2.94 4.21 -8.52
CA VAL A 21 3.78 3.28 -9.31
C VAL A 21 2.96 2.54 -10.36
N VAL A 22 1.80 2.01 -9.99
CA VAL A 22 0.88 1.30 -10.89
C VAL A 22 0.44 2.20 -12.05
N SER A 23 0.15 3.47 -11.78
CA SER A 23 -0.22 4.44 -12.82
C SER A 23 0.91 4.72 -13.81
N PHE A 24 2.18 4.66 -13.38
CA PHE A 24 3.33 4.76 -14.29
C PHE A 24 3.51 3.52 -15.17
N ILE A 25 3.38 2.32 -14.58
CA ILE A 25 3.61 1.07 -15.32
C ILE A 25 2.41 0.63 -16.17
N ARG A 26 1.23 1.25 -16.00
CA ARG A 26 -0.05 0.82 -16.63
C ARG A 26 0.03 0.62 -18.15
N ASN A 27 0.84 1.39 -18.85
CA ASN A 27 0.96 1.31 -20.31
C ASN A 27 1.78 0.09 -20.79
N LEU A 28 2.60 -0.50 -19.91
CA LEU A 28 3.39 -1.71 -20.21
C LEU A 28 2.68 -3.00 -19.78
N VAL A 29 1.58 -2.89 -19.01
CA VAL A 29 0.91 -4.05 -18.41
C VAL A 29 -0.09 -4.67 -19.39
N ASN A 30 0.12 -5.94 -19.74
CA ASN A 30 -0.84 -6.71 -20.52
C ASN A 30 -2.07 -7.08 -19.65
N PRO A 31 -3.31 -6.89 -20.15
CA PRO A 31 -4.52 -7.17 -19.39
C PRO A 31 -4.60 -8.60 -18.82
N LYS A 32 -4.02 -9.58 -19.50
CA LYS A 32 -4.05 -11.00 -19.10
C LYS A 32 -3.25 -11.30 -17.84
N VAL A 33 -2.27 -10.44 -17.49
CA VAL A 33 -1.35 -10.67 -16.37
C VAL A 33 -1.32 -9.50 -15.37
N ARG A 34 -2.33 -8.62 -15.37
CA ARG A 34 -2.34 -7.42 -14.52
C ARG A 34 -2.30 -7.72 -13.02
N VAL A 35 -3.03 -8.75 -12.57
CA VAL A 35 -3.19 -9.03 -11.13
C VAL A 35 -1.85 -9.49 -10.52
N PRO A 36 -1.13 -10.47 -11.12
CA PRO A 36 0.23 -10.81 -10.68
C PRO A 36 1.19 -9.63 -10.68
N ILE A 37 1.14 -8.77 -11.71
CA ILE A 37 2.03 -7.60 -11.81
C ILE A 37 1.77 -6.61 -10.67
N TYR A 38 0.51 -6.31 -10.37
CA TYR A 38 0.17 -5.39 -9.28
C TYR A 38 0.51 -5.96 -7.91
N ILE A 39 0.28 -7.25 -7.68
CA ILE A 39 0.70 -7.91 -6.43
C ILE A 39 2.22 -7.84 -6.26
N THR A 40 2.97 -8.03 -7.35
CA THR A 40 4.45 -7.93 -7.33
C THR A 40 4.91 -6.50 -7.03
N SER A 41 4.24 -5.49 -7.61
CA SER A 41 4.47 -4.08 -7.29
C SER A 41 4.25 -3.78 -5.80
N VAL A 42 3.13 -4.24 -5.22
CA VAL A 42 2.87 -4.08 -3.78
C VAL A 42 3.92 -4.79 -2.94
N ALA A 43 4.24 -6.05 -3.28
CA ALA A 43 5.22 -6.85 -2.55
C ALA A 43 6.58 -6.16 -2.49
N THR A 44 7.07 -5.65 -3.63
CA THR A 44 8.36 -4.94 -3.68
C THR A 44 8.37 -3.69 -2.80
N ILE A 45 7.31 -2.87 -2.82
CA ILE A 45 7.20 -1.67 -1.98
C ILE A 45 7.18 -2.04 -0.49
N VAL A 46 6.39 -3.05 -0.11
CA VAL A 46 6.31 -3.51 1.28
C VAL A 46 7.64 -4.10 1.74
N THR A 47 8.33 -4.90 0.92
CA THR A 47 9.66 -5.42 1.24
C THR A 47 10.67 -4.30 1.48
N VAL A 48 10.64 -3.23 0.68
CA VAL A 48 11.50 -2.06 0.91
C VAL A 48 11.19 -1.43 2.27
N VAL A 49 9.91 -1.27 2.63
CA VAL A 49 9.50 -0.75 3.95
C VAL A 49 9.96 -1.66 5.09
N GLU A 50 9.85 -2.98 4.93
CA GLU A 50 10.35 -3.96 5.91
C GLU A 50 11.86 -3.84 6.13
N LEU A 51 12.64 -3.70 5.05
CA LEU A 51 14.10 -3.56 5.11
C LEU A 51 14.50 -2.23 5.77
N VAL A 52 13.83 -1.13 5.43
CA VAL A 52 14.05 0.18 6.04
C VAL A 52 13.74 0.12 7.54
N LEU A 53 12.63 -0.50 7.95
CA LEU A 53 12.27 -0.64 9.36
C LEU A 53 13.24 -1.54 10.13
N ARG A 54 13.72 -2.64 9.53
CA ARG A 54 14.77 -3.47 10.13
C ARG A 54 16.07 -2.69 10.35
N ALA A 55 16.41 -1.77 9.44
CA ALA A 55 17.64 -0.98 9.53
C ALA A 55 17.56 0.17 10.54
N PHE A 56 16.46 0.91 10.59
CA PHE A 56 16.33 2.10 11.44
C PHE A 56 15.68 1.83 12.81
N SER A 57 14.77 0.87 12.91
CA SER A 57 14.04 0.59 14.15
C SER A 57 13.70 -0.89 14.31
N PRO A 58 14.66 -1.73 14.75
CA PRO A 58 14.45 -3.16 14.93
C PRO A 58 13.41 -3.48 16.02
N VAL A 59 13.21 -2.58 16.99
CA VAL A 59 12.17 -2.69 18.01
C VAL A 59 10.78 -2.59 17.37
N LEU A 60 10.58 -1.62 16.48
CA LEU A 60 9.31 -1.41 15.78
C LEU A 60 9.04 -2.54 14.78
N TYR A 61 10.08 -3.04 14.11
CA TYR A 61 9.99 -4.22 13.24
C TYR A 61 9.55 -5.48 13.99
N LYS A 62 9.97 -5.68 15.25
CA LYS A 62 9.59 -6.86 16.03
C LYS A 62 8.10 -6.89 16.36
N SER A 63 7.48 -5.72 16.54
CA SER A 63 6.06 -5.59 16.85
C SER A 63 5.18 -5.48 15.60
N LEU A 64 5.66 -4.85 14.52
CA LEU A 64 4.88 -4.62 13.28
C LEU A 64 5.23 -5.56 12.12
N GLY A 65 6.29 -6.36 12.21
CA GLY A 65 6.81 -7.14 11.07
C GLY A 65 5.77 -8.07 10.42
N ILE A 66 4.99 -8.78 11.23
CA ILE A 66 3.93 -9.67 10.72
C ILE A 66 2.83 -8.87 10.03
N TYR A 67 2.48 -7.70 10.59
CA TYR A 67 1.47 -6.83 10.01
C TYR A 67 1.92 -6.22 8.68
N LEU A 68 3.21 -5.89 8.53
CA LEU A 68 3.76 -5.39 7.27
C LEU A 68 3.63 -6.43 6.15
N SER A 69 4.02 -7.68 6.39
CA SER A 69 3.85 -8.73 5.38
C SER A 69 2.38 -9.00 5.05
N LEU A 70 1.46 -8.80 6.01
CA LEU A 70 0.02 -8.89 5.77
C LEU A 70 -0.50 -7.75 4.88
N ILE A 71 0.18 -6.60 4.84
CA ILE A 71 -0.22 -5.47 3.98
C ILE A 71 -0.21 -5.87 2.49
N VAL A 72 0.69 -6.77 2.08
CA VAL A 72 0.82 -7.21 0.68
C VAL A 72 -0.48 -7.78 0.12
N VAL A 73 -1.25 -8.48 0.95
CA VAL A 73 -2.47 -9.18 0.53
C VAL A 73 -3.75 -8.39 0.82
N PHE A 74 -3.64 -7.13 1.30
CA PHE A 74 -4.83 -6.33 1.56
C PHE A 74 -5.61 -6.05 0.27
N ALA A 75 -6.86 -6.50 0.26
CA ALA A 75 -7.76 -6.36 -0.88
C ALA A 75 -7.95 -4.89 -1.31
N ILE A 76 -7.95 -3.94 -0.38
CA ILE A 76 -8.12 -2.50 -0.67
C ILE A 76 -7.01 -1.97 -1.59
N ILE A 77 -5.77 -2.43 -1.43
CA ILE A 77 -4.62 -1.96 -2.21
C ILE A 77 -4.74 -2.46 -3.65
N LEU A 78 -5.03 -3.76 -3.82
CA LEU A 78 -5.24 -4.34 -5.14
C LEU A 78 -6.46 -3.74 -5.84
N ALA A 79 -7.58 -3.58 -5.12
CA ALA A 79 -8.82 -3.03 -5.67
C ALA A 79 -8.62 -1.60 -6.21
N ARG A 80 -7.93 -0.73 -5.47
CA ARG A 80 -7.65 0.65 -5.94
C ARG A 80 -6.63 0.68 -7.07
N ALA A 81 -5.58 -0.14 -7.01
CA ALA A 81 -4.62 -0.27 -8.08
C ALA A 81 -5.30 -0.69 -9.41
N GLU A 82 -6.23 -1.64 -9.33
CA GLU A 82 -6.91 -2.17 -10.49
C GLU A 82 -8.01 -1.23 -11.02
N VAL A 83 -8.89 -0.73 -10.16
CA VAL A 83 -10.07 0.04 -10.58
C VAL A 83 -9.72 1.47 -10.94
N PHE A 84 -8.75 2.07 -10.24
CA PHE A 84 -8.43 3.49 -10.36
C PHE A 84 -7.05 3.74 -10.98
N ALA A 85 -5.98 3.21 -10.39
CA ALA A 85 -4.61 3.53 -10.83
C ALA A 85 -4.31 3.04 -12.26
N SER A 86 -4.88 1.91 -12.67
CA SER A 86 -4.71 1.37 -14.02
C SER A 86 -5.34 2.22 -15.13
N LYS A 87 -6.29 3.11 -14.78
CA LYS A 87 -7.08 3.90 -15.74
C LYS A 87 -6.78 5.40 -15.69
N ASN A 88 -6.13 5.88 -14.63
CA ASN A 88 -5.90 7.30 -14.40
C ASN A 88 -4.42 7.67 -14.48
N THR A 89 -4.14 8.97 -14.61
CA THR A 89 -2.77 9.52 -14.58
C THR A 89 -2.18 9.49 -13.16
N PRO A 90 -0.85 9.68 -12.99
CA PRO A 90 -0.21 9.51 -11.69
C PRO A 90 -0.71 10.49 -10.62
N MET A 91 -0.99 11.74 -11.02
CA MET A 91 -1.46 12.79 -10.12
C MET A 91 -2.81 12.48 -9.46
N PRO A 92 -3.89 12.15 -10.19
CA PRO A 92 -5.14 11.72 -9.57
C PRO A 92 -5.00 10.39 -8.81
N SER A 93 -4.14 9.47 -9.26
CA SER A 93 -3.92 8.18 -8.59
C SER A 93 -3.27 8.33 -7.22
N LEU A 94 -2.40 9.33 -7.07
CA LEU A 94 -1.78 9.71 -5.79
C LEU A 94 -2.83 10.26 -4.82
N VAL A 95 -3.68 11.19 -5.29
CA VAL A 95 -4.76 11.76 -4.46
C VAL A 95 -5.75 10.69 -4.04
N ASP A 96 -6.09 9.75 -4.92
CA ASP A 96 -6.95 8.61 -4.60
C ASP A 96 -6.34 7.69 -3.54
N GLY A 97 -5.08 7.32 -3.71
CA GLY A 97 -4.37 6.49 -2.74
C GLY A 97 -4.30 7.17 -1.38
N PHE A 98 -3.96 8.46 -1.34
CA PHE A 98 -3.91 9.22 -0.10
C PHE A 98 -5.28 9.31 0.58
N GLY A 99 -6.35 9.63 -0.18
CA GLY A 99 -7.70 9.72 0.35
C GLY A 99 -8.22 8.39 0.92
N MET A 100 -8.04 7.30 0.18
CA MET A 100 -8.44 5.95 0.64
C MET A 100 -7.61 5.50 1.85
N GLY A 101 -6.32 5.81 1.89
CA GLY A 101 -5.43 5.52 3.01
C GLY A 101 -5.82 6.29 4.27
N CYS A 102 -6.08 7.59 4.16
CA CYS A 102 -6.58 8.41 5.27
C CYS A 102 -7.92 7.87 5.80
N GLY A 103 -8.84 7.47 4.92
CA GLY A 103 -10.10 6.84 5.30
C GLY A 103 -9.89 5.53 6.07
N PHE A 104 -8.96 4.69 5.61
CA PHE A 104 -8.58 3.45 6.30
C PHE A 104 -7.98 3.73 7.69
N THR A 105 -7.11 4.73 7.78
CA THR A 105 -6.49 5.14 9.06
C THR A 105 -7.54 5.63 10.04
N LEU A 106 -8.47 6.48 9.61
CA LEU A 106 -9.58 6.95 10.44
C LEU A 106 -10.46 5.79 10.92
N ALA A 107 -10.80 4.85 10.05
CA ALA A 107 -11.57 3.67 10.42
C ALA A 107 -10.84 2.82 11.48
N MET A 108 -9.53 2.59 11.32
CA MET A 108 -8.73 1.82 12.28
C MET A 108 -8.60 2.52 13.64
N VAL A 109 -8.46 3.85 13.66
CA VAL A 109 -8.42 4.64 14.90
C VAL A 109 -9.77 4.68 15.61
N LEU A 110 -10.88 4.70 14.87
CA LEU A 110 -12.22 4.64 15.45
C LEU A 110 -12.55 3.26 16.03
N ILE A 111 -12.02 2.18 15.44
CA ILE A 111 -12.30 0.81 15.87
C ILE A 111 -11.43 0.37 17.06
N GLY A 112 -10.18 0.86 17.20
CA GLY A 112 -9.24 0.32 18.21
C GLY A 112 -8.29 1.31 18.86
#